data_AF-U2BAQ1-F1
#
_entry.id   AF-U2BAQ1-F1
#
_cell.length_a   1.000
_cell.length_b   1.000
_cell.length_c   1.000
_cell.angle_alpha   90.00
_cell.angle_beta   90.00
_cell.angle_gamma   90.00
#
_symmetry.space_group_name_H-M   'P 1'
#
loop_
_entity.id
_entity.type
_entity.pdbx_description
1 polymer ?
#
loop_
_entity_poly.entity_id
_entity_poly.type
_entity_poly.pdbx_seq_one_letter_code
_entity_poly.pdbx_strand_id
1 'polypeptide(L)'
;AELAGAEGSWALEAELALSEAQGDSLLAAQGLRAGDAEQLLGTALAEQMAGFAVRAVSLEPPAALAAERVAATLGQPRLSLELAAGQAWVYPQWGLTVHLQGDEVELLHAVPKRAFAPRP
;
A
#
# COMPACT_ATOMS: atom_id res chain seq x y z
N ALA A 1 7.19 -2.12 7.57
CA ALA A 1 6.74 -2.47 8.93
C ALA A 1 5.98 -3.79 8.87
N GLU A 2 5.62 -4.39 10.00
CA GLU A 2 4.88 -5.66 10.03
C GLU A 2 3.52 -5.48 10.73
N LEU A 3 2.47 -6.07 10.16
CA LEU A 3 1.13 -6.09 10.74
C LEU A 3 0.73 -7.55 11.03
N ALA A 4 0.54 -7.88 12.31
CA ALA A 4 0.10 -9.21 12.70
C ALA A 4 -1.37 -9.46 12.34
N GLY A 5 -1.64 -10.55 11.62
CA GLY A 5 -2.97 -11.06 11.30
C GLY A 5 -3.12 -12.55 11.62
N ALA A 6 -4.33 -13.08 11.47
CA ALA A 6 -4.59 -14.51 11.68
C ALA A 6 -3.85 -15.40 10.65
N GLU A 7 -3.52 -14.82 9.51
CA GLU A 7 -2.84 -15.40 8.37
C GLU A 7 -1.31 -15.28 8.46
N GLY A 8 -0.79 -14.59 9.48
CA GLY A 8 0.64 -14.35 9.69
C GLY A 8 0.99 -12.86 9.69
N SER A 9 2.28 -12.56 9.52
CA SER A 9 2.79 -11.18 9.53
C SER A 9 2.76 -10.57 8.14
N TRP A 10 1.93 -9.56 7.95
CA TRP A 10 1.82 -8.82 6.70
C TRP A 10 2.94 -7.79 6.59
N ALA A 11 3.60 -7.72 5.44
CA ALA A 11 4.51 -6.61 5.16
C ALA A 11 3.69 -5.37 4.84
N LEU A 12 3.93 -4.30 5.60
CA LEU A 12 3.24 -3.03 5.51
C LEU A 12 4.20 -1.95 5.02
N GLU A 13 3.83 -1.30 3.93
CA GLU A 13 4.53 -0.16 3.37
C GLU A 13 3.59 1.04 3.24
N ALA A 14 4.11 2.23 3.52
CA ALA A 14 3.36 3.48 3.45
C ALA A 14 4.06 4.45 2.51
N GLU A 15 3.33 4.92 1.50
CA GLU A 15 3.77 6.03 0.65
C GLU A 15 3.35 7.34 1.33
N LEU A 16 4.27 8.30 1.44
CA LEU A 16 4.01 9.60 2.05
C LEU A 16 3.59 10.63 0.99
N ALA A 17 2.65 11.50 1.35
CA ALA A 17 2.25 12.63 0.53
C ALA A 17 3.25 13.78 0.70
N LEU A 18 4.36 13.70 -0.04
CA LEU A 18 5.35 14.78 -0.14
C LEU A 18 5.00 15.71 -1.31
N SER A 19 5.25 17.00 -1.16
CA SER A 19 5.29 17.89 -2.33
C SER A 19 6.52 17.55 -3.20
N GLU A 20 6.50 17.96 -4.46
CA GLU A 20 7.62 17.75 -5.38
C GLU A 20 8.93 18.31 -4.81
N ALA A 21 8.90 19.56 -4.30
CA ALA A 21 10.06 20.17 -3.67
C ALA A 21 10.56 19.41 -2.41
N GLN A 22 9.65 18.80 -1.64
CA GLN A 22 10.02 17.96 -0.49
C GLN A 22 10.64 16.64 -0.93
N GLY A 23 10.09 16.01 -1.97
CA GLY A 23 10.65 14.79 -2.57
C GLY A 23 12.04 15.03 -3.15
N ASP A 24 12.23 16.10 -3.91
CA ASP A 24 13.53 16.49 -4.48
C ASP A 24 14.56 16.76 -3.38
N SER A 25 14.14 17.48 -2.32
CA SER A 25 15.00 17.72 -1.16
C SER A 25 15.40 16.43 -0.44
N LEU A 26 14.48 15.45 -0.35
CA LEU A 26 14.75 14.16 0.27
C LEU A 26 15.75 13.35 -0.57
N LEU A 27 15.54 13.26 -1.89
CA LEU A 27 16.47 12.59 -2.80
C LEU A 27 17.86 13.22 -2.74
N ALA A 28 17.95 14.55 -2.80
CA ALA A 28 19.20 15.27 -2.69
C ALA A 28 19.92 15.01 -1.36
N ALA A 29 19.19 14.99 -0.23
CA ALA A 29 19.76 14.71 1.08
C ALA A 29 20.30 13.28 1.20
N GLN A 30 19.70 12.32 0.49
CA GLN A 30 20.15 10.94 0.42
C GLN A 30 21.26 10.71 -0.64
N GLY A 31 21.59 11.73 -1.44
CA GLY A 31 22.52 11.61 -2.56
C GLY A 31 21.98 10.79 -3.73
N LEU A 32 20.65 10.65 -3.82
CA LEU A 32 19.92 9.86 -4.82
C LEU A 32 19.38 10.75 -5.94
N ARG A 33 19.03 10.12 -7.06
CA ARG A 33 18.31 10.71 -8.20
C ARG A 33 17.00 9.99 -8.44
N ALA A 34 16.08 10.67 -9.11
CA ALA A 34 14.84 10.05 -9.57
C ALA A 34 15.17 8.86 -10.49
N GLY A 35 14.62 7.68 -10.18
CA GLY A 35 14.87 6.43 -10.90
C GLY A 35 16.00 5.56 -10.35
N ASP A 36 16.71 6.01 -9.31
CA ASP A 36 17.58 5.11 -8.53
C ASP A 36 16.73 4.06 -7.80
N ALA A 37 17.33 2.91 -7.51
CA ALA A 37 16.65 1.81 -6.81
C ALA A 37 16.14 2.27 -5.43
N GLU A 38 15.01 1.71 -5.01
CA GLU A 38 14.42 1.99 -3.70
C GLU A 38 15.43 1.71 -2.58
N GLN A 39 15.54 2.66 -1.65
CA GLN A 39 16.47 2.58 -0.54
C GLN A 39 15.73 2.66 0.78
N LEU A 40 16.12 1.80 1.72
CA LEU A 40 15.61 1.83 3.08
C LEU A 40 15.98 3.16 3.74
N LEU A 41 14.97 3.85 4.28
CA LEU A 41 15.18 5.03 5.09
C LEU A 41 15.83 4.63 6.41
N GLY A 42 16.86 5.37 6.83
CA GLY A 42 17.44 5.22 8.16
C GLY A 42 16.41 5.54 9.25
N THR A 43 16.54 4.92 10.41
CA THR A 43 15.56 5.04 11.52
C THR A 43 15.30 6.49 11.95
N ALA A 44 16.34 7.31 12.08
CA ALA A 44 16.21 8.72 12.45
C ALA A 44 15.44 9.55 11.40
N LEU A 45 15.58 9.21 10.11
CA LEU A 45 14.85 9.86 9.02
C LEU A 45 13.39 9.39 9.00
N ALA A 46 13.14 8.10 9.24
CA ALA A 46 11.78 7.57 9.37
C ALA A 46 11.00 8.25 10.51
N GLU A 47 11.63 8.53 11.65
CA GLU A 47 11.01 9.29 12.75
C GLU A 47 10.66 10.73 12.34
N GLN A 48 11.53 11.40 11.58
CA GLN A 48 11.26 12.75 11.05
C GLN A 48 10.12 12.73 10.02
N MET A 49 9.97 11.62 9.29
CA MET A 49 8.93 11.43 8.29
C MET A 49 7.57 11.07 8.91
N ALA A 50 7.51 10.70 10.20
CA ALA A 50 6.27 10.25 10.86
C ALA A 50 5.16 11.32 10.93
N GLY A 51 5.51 12.60 10.76
CA GLY A 51 4.55 13.70 10.74
C GLY A 51 3.85 13.91 9.39
N PHE A 52 4.30 13.26 8.32
CA PHE A 52 3.74 13.43 6.98
C PHE A 52 2.46 12.61 6.80
N ALA A 53 1.54 13.15 6.00
CA ALA A 53 0.32 12.44 5.65
C ALA A 53 0.66 11.21 4.79
N VAL A 54 0.00 10.08 5.06
CA VAL A 54 0.11 8.89 4.23
C VAL A 54 -0.76 9.06 2.99
N ARG A 55 -0.14 8.92 1.82
CA ARG A 55 -0.80 8.94 0.50
C ARG A 55 -1.46 7.60 0.18
N ALA A 56 -0.75 6.51 0.45
CA ALA A 56 -1.22 5.15 0.18
C ALA A 56 -0.55 4.16 1.14
N VAL A 57 -1.20 3.02 1.31
CA VAL A 57 -0.68 1.90 2.08
C VAL A 57 -0.73 0.65 1.21
N SER A 58 0.38 -0.08 1.19
CA SER A 58 0.53 -1.37 0.54
C SER A 58 0.72 -2.46 1.59
N LEU A 59 0.01 -3.58 1.41
CA LEU A 59 -0.01 -4.72 2.30
C LEU A 59 0.25 -5.99 1.48
N GLU A 60 1.40 -6.62 1.72
CA GLU A 60 1.75 -7.89 1.09
C GLU A 60 1.48 -9.06 2.05
N PRO A 61 0.82 -10.12 1.58
CA PRO A 61 0.48 -11.25 2.43
C PRO A 61 1.72 -12.09 2.77
N PRO A 62 1.80 -12.66 3.99
CA PRO A 62 2.92 -13.51 4.45
C PRO A 62 3.07 -14.82 3.65
N ALA A 63 2.01 -15.26 2.99
CA ALA A 63 1.93 -16.50 2.24
C ALA A 63 0.87 -16.36 1.14
N ALA A 64 0.85 -17.32 0.22
CA ALA A 64 -0.21 -17.46 -0.79
C ALA A 64 -1.60 -17.36 -0.14
N LEU A 65 -2.27 -16.23 -0.34
CA LEU A 65 -3.59 -15.94 0.19
C LEU A 65 -4.60 -16.04 -0.94
N ALA A 66 -5.54 -16.98 -0.84
CA ALA A 66 -6.58 -17.15 -1.85
C ALA A 66 -7.50 -15.92 -1.97
N ALA A 67 -7.80 -15.49 -3.19
CA ALA A 67 -8.64 -14.35 -3.48
C ALA A 67 -10.06 -14.51 -2.89
N GLU A 68 -10.60 -15.74 -2.88
CA GLU A 68 -11.91 -16.05 -2.32
C GLU A 68 -12.01 -15.75 -0.84
N ARG A 69 -10.90 -15.84 -0.09
CA ARG A 69 -10.87 -15.45 1.34
C ARG A 69 -11.13 -13.97 1.48
N VAL A 70 -10.51 -13.14 0.63
CA VAL A 70 -10.74 -11.70 0.61
C VAL A 70 -12.19 -11.40 0.24
N ALA A 71 -12.75 -12.06 -0.78
CA ALA A 71 -14.15 -11.88 -1.14
C ALA A 71 -15.12 -12.35 -0.05
N ALA A 72 -14.77 -13.39 0.71
CA ALA A 72 -15.59 -13.84 1.84
C ALA A 72 -15.58 -12.83 3.00
N THR A 73 -14.47 -12.14 3.23
CA THR A 73 -14.34 -11.13 4.28
C THR A 73 -14.89 -9.76 3.87
N LEU A 74 -14.61 -9.32 2.65
CA LEU A 74 -14.93 -7.99 2.13
C LEU A 74 -16.18 -7.96 1.25
N GLY A 75 -16.78 -9.12 0.97
CA GLY A 75 -17.81 -9.26 -0.04
C GLY A 75 -17.26 -9.23 -1.46
N GLN A 76 -18.18 -9.30 -2.43
CA GLN A 76 -17.82 -9.27 -3.85
C GLN A 76 -17.28 -7.89 -4.26
N PRO A 77 -16.25 -7.83 -5.13
CA PRO A 77 -15.73 -6.57 -5.61
C PRO A 77 -16.78 -5.82 -6.42
N ARG A 78 -16.73 -4.48 -6.40
CA ARG A 78 -17.63 -3.67 -7.23
C ARG A 78 -17.23 -3.69 -8.69
N LEU A 79 -15.94 -3.89 -8.95
CA LEU A 79 -15.36 -3.94 -10.28
C LEU A 79 -14.19 -4.94 -10.26
N SER A 80 -14.11 -5.75 -11.30
CA SER A 80 -12.91 -6.53 -11.62
C SER A 80 -12.31 -5.99 -12.92
N LEU A 81 -10.99 -5.82 -12.95
CA LEU A 81 -10.24 -5.31 -14.09
C LEU A 81 -9.12 -6.29 -14.44
N GLU A 82 -9.03 -6.69 -15.71
CA GLU A 82 -7.87 -7.41 -16.22
C GLU A 82 -6.69 -6.45 -16.39
N LEU A 83 -5.51 -6.83 -15.91
CA LEU A 83 -4.27 -6.07 -16.05
C LEU A 83 -3.34 -6.75 -17.05
N ALA A 84 -2.24 -6.08 -17.40
CA ALA A 84 -1.18 -6.68 -18.23
C ALA A 84 -0.56 -7.91 -17.55
N ALA A 85 -0.50 -7.91 -16.22
CA ALA A 85 -0.17 -9.05 -15.38
C ALA A 85 -1.21 -9.12 -14.26
N GLY A 86 -1.94 -10.23 -14.19
CA GLY A 86 -2.92 -10.47 -13.14
C GLY A 86 -4.25 -9.72 -13.30
N GLN A 87 -4.96 -9.57 -12.18
CA GLN A 87 -6.29 -8.96 -12.10
C GLN A 87 -6.35 -7.98 -10.93
N ALA A 88 -7.17 -6.93 -11.04
CA ALA A 88 -7.44 -6.01 -9.94
C ALA A 88 -8.92 -6.05 -9.55
N TRP A 89 -9.18 -6.38 -8.29
CA TRP A 89 -10.48 -6.25 -7.66
C TRP A 89 -10.59 -4.92 -6.92
N VAL A 90 -11.53 -4.09 -7.35
CA VAL A 90 -11.71 -2.75 -6.80
C VAL A 90 -12.87 -2.74 -5.82
N TYR A 91 -12.59 -2.24 -4.63
CA TYR A 91 -13.55 -1.99 -3.56
C TYR A 91 -13.62 -0.49 -3.24
N PRO A 92 -14.37 0.28 -4.04
CA PRO A 92 -14.36 1.73 -3.92
C PRO A 92 -14.86 2.20 -2.56
N GLN A 93 -15.78 1.53 -1.89
CA GLN A 93 -16.27 1.98 -0.59
C GLN A 93 -15.17 2.12 0.48
N TRP A 94 -14.07 1.37 0.34
CA TRP A 94 -12.93 1.42 1.23
C TRP A 94 -11.69 2.10 0.62
N GLY A 95 -11.73 2.45 -0.67
CA GLY A 95 -10.53 2.95 -1.38
C GLY A 95 -9.47 1.87 -1.52
N LEU A 96 -9.91 0.62 -1.61
CA LEU A 96 -9.05 -0.55 -1.64
C LEU A 96 -9.05 -1.16 -3.04
N THR A 97 -7.87 -1.54 -3.50
CA THR A 97 -7.65 -2.38 -4.67
C THR A 97 -6.89 -3.61 -4.23
N VAL A 98 -7.36 -4.78 -4.62
CA VAL A 98 -6.70 -6.06 -4.38
C VAL A 98 -6.13 -6.52 -5.70
N HIS A 99 -4.81 -6.62 -5.78
CA HIS A 99 -4.09 -7.14 -6.93
C HIS A 99 -3.95 -8.65 -6.77
N LEU A 100 -4.28 -9.36 -7.83
CA LEU A 100 -4.30 -10.81 -7.88
C LEU A 100 -3.35 -11.32 -8.96
N GLN A 101 -2.66 -12.40 -8.66
CA GLN A 101 -1.89 -13.18 -9.61
C GLN A 101 -2.53 -14.57 -9.71
N GLY A 102 -3.35 -14.79 -10.74
CA GLY A 102 -4.24 -15.94 -10.78
C GLY A 102 -5.31 -15.85 -9.70
N ASP A 103 -5.41 -16.87 -8.85
CA ASP A 103 -6.39 -16.93 -7.76
C ASP A 103 -5.79 -16.51 -6.40
N GLU A 104 -4.56 -15.98 -6.40
CA GLU A 104 -3.87 -15.55 -5.18
C GLU A 104 -3.74 -14.03 -5.10
N VAL A 105 -3.81 -13.51 -3.87
CA VAL A 105 -3.57 -12.10 -3.57
C VAL A 105 -2.07 -11.85 -3.64
N GLU A 106 -1.70 -10.92 -4.51
CA GLU A 106 -0.35 -10.39 -4.61
C GLU A 106 -0.17 -9.19 -3.67
N LEU A 107 -1.12 -8.25 -3.68
CA LEU A 107 -1.02 -6.99 -2.94
C LEU A 107 -2.40 -6.43 -2.61
N LEU A 108 -2.58 -5.95 -1.38
CA LEU A 108 -3.66 -5.02 -1.05
C LEU A 108 -3.14 -3.59 -1.06
N HIS A 109 -3.70 -2.76 -1.94
CA HIS A 109 -3.36 -1.35 -2.05
C HIS A 109 -4.52 -0.48 -1.61
N ALA A 110 -4.34 0.24 -0.52
CA ALA A 110 -5.34 1.11 0.07
C ALA A 110 -4.96 2.59 -0.10
N VAL A 111 -5.83 3.34 -0.78
CA VAL A 111 -5.75 4.80 -0.86
C VAL A 111 -6.71 5.37 0.18
N PRO A 112 -6.21 6.07 1.22
CA PRO A 112 -7.06 6.51 2.31
C PRO A 112 -8.05 7.58 1.84
N LYS A 113 -9.34 7.23 1.72
CA LYS A 113 -10.36 8.10 1.09
C LYS A 113 -10.59 9.46 1.79
N ARG A 114 -10.26 9.55 3.09
CA ARG A 114 -10.07 10.78 3.92
C ARG A 114 -9.08 10.51 5.07
N ALA A 115 -8.16 9.56 4.88
CA ALA A 115 -7.36 8.86 5.92
C ALA A 115 -8.06 7.80 6.83
N PHE A 116 -9.30 7.37 6.54
CA PHE A 116 -10.08 6.23 7.11
C PHE A 116 -11.35 6.50 7.98
N ALA A 117 -11.85 7.74 8.18
CA ALA A 117 -13.25 8.04 8.59
C ALA A 117 -13.55 9.57 8.58
N PRO A 118 -14.82 10.03 8.65
CA PRO A 118 -15.15 11.44 8.90
C PRO A 118 -14.73 11.85 10.32
N ARG A 119 -14.16 13.06 10.49
CA ARG A 119 -14.02 13.71 11.81
C ARG A 119 -15.31 14.47 12.18
N PRO A 120 -15.62 14.65 13.48
CA PRO A 120 -16.92 15.09 13.99
C PRO A 120 -17.34 16.49 13.53
#